data_AF-G2ZJ52-F1
#
_entry.id   AF-G2ZJ52-F1
#
_cell.length_a   1.000
_cell.length_b   1.000
_cell.length_c   1.000
_cell.angle_alpha   90.00
_cell.angle_beta   90.00
_cell.angle_gamma   90.00
#
_symmetry.space_group_name_H-M   'P 1'
#
loop_
_entity.id
_entity.type
_entity.pdbx_description
1 polymer ?
#
loop_
_entity_poly.entity_id
_entity_poly.type
_entity_poly.pdbx_seq_one_letter_code
_entity_poly.pdbx_strand_id
1 'polypeptide(L)'
;MPARPSSICRHPGCGRRVDVPGYCTEHKQHERQWDSTDRARARQAKRALATNSTAWRRLRESVLRDDPLCAECSRAGRVVIARLVDHIDGDATNNERSNLQGLCWPCHSAKTAREDGGFGNAKRAASPVPAAPVQTVANVGENRSNLPSEGRRRRFLATKGRGCPKV
;
A
#
# COMPACT_ATOMS: atom_id res chain seq x y z
N MET A 1 -6.48 -30.12 -37.63
CA MET A 1 -7.19 -29.71 -36.40
C MET A 1 -8.64 -29.44 -36.76
N PRO A 2 -9.63 -30.01 -36.06
CA PRO A 2 -11.04 -29.74 -36.35
C PRO A 2 -11.40 -28.27 -36.07
N ALA A 3 -12.36 -27.73 -36.82
CA ALA A 3 -12.89 -26.41 -36.55
C ALA A 3 -13.53 -26.36 -35.16
N ARG A 4 -13.29 -25.27 -34.44
CA ARG A 4 -13.90 -25.06 -33.12
C ARG A 4 -15.44 -25.04 -33.24
N PRO A 5 -16.18 -25.66 -32.31
CA PRO A 5 -17.63 -25.57 -32.31
C PRO A 5 -18.08 -24.15 -31.97
N SER A 6 -19.16 -23.70 -32.61
CA SER A 6 -19.81 -22.43 -32.28
C SER A 6 -20.36 -22.46 -30.86
N SER A 7 -20.27 -21.34 -30.16
CA SER A 7 -20.71 -21.17 -28.77
C SER A 7 -21.96 -20.29 -28.67
N ILE A 8 -22.56 -20.19 -27.49
CA ILE A 8 -23.75 -19.35 -27.25
C ILE A 8 -23.32 -18.02 -26.63
N CYS A 9 -23.98 -16.93 -27.03
CA CYS A 9 -23.81 -15.61 -26.44
C CYS A 9 -24.04 -15.65 -24.93
N ARG A 10 -23.11 -15.07 -24.16
CA ARG A 10 -23.14 -15.06 -22.68
C ARG A 10 -24.12 -14.05 -22.07
N HIS A 11 -24.79 -13.22 -22.87
CA HIS A 11 -25.78 -12.28 -22.36
C HIS A 11 -27.03 -13.03 -21.88
N PRO A 12 -27.52 -12.80 -20.64
CA PRO A 12 -28.72 -13.44 -20.13
C PRO A 12 -29.90 -13.29 -21.10
N GLY A 13 -30.50 -14.41 -21.51
CA GLY A 13 -31.67 -14.41 -22.42
C GLY A 13 -31.38 -14.22 -23.91
N CYS A 14 -30.12 -14.02 -24.35
CA CYS A 14 -29.83 -13.82 -25.78
C CYS A 14 -29.87 -15.13 -26.58
N GLY A 15 -29.21 -16.20 -26.12
CA GLY A 15 -29.21 -17.51 -26.80
C GLY A 15 -28.58 -17.56 -28.20
N ARG A 16 -28.15 -16.42 -28.77
CA ARG A 16 -27.62 -16.34 -30.14
C ARG A 16 -26.31 -17.11 -30.28
N ARG A 17 -26.17 -17.88 -31.35
CA ARG A 17 -24.95 -18.63 -31.67
C ARG A 17 -23.86 -17.68 -32.20
N VAL A 18 -22.66 -17.81 -31.63
CA VAL A 18 -21.47 -17.03 -31.96
C VAL A 18 -20.33 -17.97 -32.33
N ASP A 19 -19.50 -17.55 -33.27
CA ASP A 19 -18.35 -18.29 -33.77
C ASP A 19 -17.20 -18.30 -32.75
N VAL A 20 -17.04 -17.22 -31.97
CA VAL A 20 -16.09 -17.09 -30.85
C VAL A 20 -16.86 -17.14 -29.51
N PRO A 21 -16.36 -17.85 -28.48
CA PRO A 21 -16.88 -17.75 -27.12
C PRO A 21 -16.92 -16.31 -26.60
N GLY A 22 -18.12 -15.78 -26.32
CA GLY A 22 -18.28 -14.41 -25.87
C GLY A 22 -19.69 -13.85 -26.04
N TYR A 23 -19.77 -12.61 -26.49
CA TYR A 23 -21.02 -11.90 -26.77
C TYR A 23 -21.24 -11.76 -28.28
N CYS A 24 -22.50 -11.75 -28.73
CA CYS A 24 -22.82 -11.41 -30.11
C CYS A 24 -22.59 -9.91 -30.38
N THR A 25 -22.63 -9.51 -31.65
CA THR A 25 -22.43 -8.11 -32.07
C THR A 25 -23.32 -7.12 -31.31
N GLU A 26 -24.59 -7.47 -31.07
CA GLU A 26 -25.56 -6.68 -30.28
C GLU A 26 -25.18 -6.55 -28.79
N HIS A 27 -24.50 -7.55 -28.21
CA HIS A 27 -24.15 -7.56 -26.79
C HIS A 27 -22.66 -7.32 -26.54
N LYS A 28 -21.90 -6.91 -27.55
CA LYS A 28 -20.45 -6.69 -27.45
C LYS A 28 -20.09 -5.66 -26.37
N GLN A 29 -20.98 -4.70 -26.13
CA GLN A 29 -20.85 -3.71 -25.06
C GLN A 29 -20.88 -4.30 -23.63
N HIS A 30 -21.46 -5.49 -23.44
CA HIS A 30 -21.46 -6.19 -22.15
C HIS A 30 -20.18 -7.01 -21.92
N GLU A 31 -19.28 -7.03 -22.89
CA GLU A 31 -17.95 -7.57 -22.71
C GLU A 31 -17.21 -6.69 -21.70
N ARG A 32 -17.06 -7.19 -20.47
CA ARG A 32 -16.20 -6.56 -19.47
C ARG A 32 -14.81 -6.45 -20.10
N GLN A 33 -14.42 -5.26 -20.50
CA GLN A 33 -13.02 -4.98 -20.80
C GLN A 33 -12.27 -5.10 -19.49
N TRP A 34 -11.74 -6.30 -19.23
CA TRP A 34 -10.59 -6.42 -18.36
C TRP A 34 -9.54 -5.44 -18.88
N ASP A 35 -8.94 -4.68 -17.97
CA ASP A 35 -8.01 -3.64 -18.34
C ASP A 35 -6.94 -4.24 -19.26
N SER A 36 -6.92 -3.83 -20.53
CA SER A 36 -6.07 -4.50 -21.50
C SER A 36 -4.63 -4.38 -21.03
N THR A 37 -3.81 -5.39 -21.31
CA THR A 37 -2.37 -5.34 -21.00
C THR A 37 -1.74 -4.04 -21.48
N ASP A 38 -2.23 -3.46 -22.58
CA ASP A 38 -1.76 -2.18 -23.12
C ASP A 38 -2.14 -0.98 -22.25
N ARG A 39 -3.37 -0.91 -21.71
CA ARG A 39 -3.75 0.16 -20.77
C ARG A 39 -2.93 0.07 -19.49
N ALA A 40 -2.74 -1.14 -18.96
CA ALA A 40 -1.90 -1.35 -17.79
C ALA A 40 -0.43 -0.96 -18.06
N ARG A 41 0.12 -1.34 -19.22
CA ARG A 41 1.47 -0.94 -19.67
C ARG A 41 1.59 0.57 -19.84
N ALA A 42 0.60 1.21 -20.47
CA ALA A 42 0.58 2.66 -20.67
C ALA A 42 0.54 3.41 -19.34
N ARG A 43 -0.23 2.94 -18.36
CA ARG A 43 -0.22 3.50 -16.99
C ARG A 43 1.15 3.35 -16.33
N GLN A 44 1.80 2.19 -16.48
CA GLN A 44 3.14 1.97 -15.92
C GLN A 44 4.20 2.83 -16.61
N ALA A 45 4.11 3.01 -17.93
CA ALA A 45 5.06 3.78 -18.73
C ALA A 45 5.07 5.27 -18.37
N LYS A 46 3.97 5.80 -17.84
CA LYS A 46 3.86 7.19 -17.39
C LYS A 46 4.49 7.45 -16.02
N ARG A 47 4.90 6.41 -15.28
CA ARG A 47 5.49 6.58 -13.94
C ARG A 47 6.97 6.96 -14.07
N ALA A 48 7.45 7.84 -13.19
CA ALA A 48 8.88 8.14 -13.13
C ALA A 48 9.70 6.94 -12.67
N LEU A 49 9.14 6.11 -11.78
CA LEU A 49 9.68 4.82 -11.39
C LEU A 49 8.64 3.73 -11.60
N ALA A 50 9.03 2.68 -12.32
CA ALA A 50 8.19 1.50 -12.42
C ALA A 50 8.04 0.86 -11.03
N THR A 51 6.81 0.51 -10.65
CA THR A 51 6.49 -0.08 -9.34
C THR A 51 7.14 -1.44 -9.07
N ASN A 52 7.62 -2.13 -10.11
CA ASN A 52 8.39 -3.37 -10.00
C ASN A 52 9.91 -3.15 -10.02
N SER A 53 10.38 -1.90 -10.12
CA SER A 53 11.82 -1.58 -10.16
C SER A 53 12.48 -1.69 -8.79
N THR A 54 13.78 -1.99 -8.78
CA THR A 54 14.61 -1.98 -7.56
C THR A 54 14.65 -0.59 -6.91
N ALA A 55 14.67 0.47 -7.72
CA ALA A 55 14.64 1.85 -7.23
C ALA A 55 13.37 2.15 -6.44
N TRP A 56 12.19 1.79 -6.99
CA TRP A 56 10.92 1.94 -6.28
C TRP A 56 10.87 1.12 -5.00
N ARG A 57 11.37 -0.13 -5.00
CA ARG A 57 11.41 -0.96 -3.80
C ARG A 57 12.22 -0.32 -2.67
N ARG A 58 13.40 0.23 -2.98
CA ARG A 58 14.24 0.93 -2.00
C ARG A 58 13.58 2.19 -1.46
N LEU A 59 12.98 3.00 -2.34
CA LEU A 59 12.23 4.20 -1.95
C LEU A 59 11.03 3.83 -1.06
N ARG A 60 10.29 2.78 -1.42
CA ARG A 60 9.17 2.29 -0.63
C ARG A 60 9.62 1.85 0.77
N GLU A 61 10.74 1.15 0.87
CA GLU A 61 11.29 0.72 2.15
C GLU A 61 11.74 1.91 3.02
N SER A 62 12.34 2.96 2.44
CA SER A 62 12.71 4.15 3.21
C SER A 62 11.48 4.91 3.71
N VAL A 63 10.46 5.10 2.86
CA VAL A 63 9.21 5.75 3.27
C VAL A 63 8.52 4.97 4.40
N LEU A 64 8.41 3.64 4.29
CA LEU A 64 7.75 2.84 5.35
C LEU A 64 8.54 2.75 6.65
N ARG A 65 9.86 2.94 6.61
CA ARG A 65 10.69 3.00 7.81
C ARG A 65 10.41 4.28 8.60
N ASP A 66 10.30 5.38 7.88
CA ASP A 66 10.15 6.70 8.48
C ASP A 66 8.68 7.01 8.82
N ASP A 67 7.75 6.50 8.01
CA ASP A 67 6.30 6.63 8.15
C ASP A 67 5.66 5.25 8.39
N PRO A 68 5.88 4.60 9.56
CA PRO A 68 5.43 3.24 9.82
C PRO A 68 3.91 3.11 10.04
N LEU A 69 3.21 4.23 10.24
CA LEU A 69 1.78 4.28 10.48
C LEU A 69 1.02 4.83 9.27
N CYS A 70 -0.19 4.35 9.06
CA CYS A 70 -1.09 4.80 8.02
C CYS A 70 -1.49 6.26 8.26
N ALA A 71 -1.11 7.16 7.35
CA ALA A 71 -1.38 8.59 7.46
C ALA A 71 -2.86 8.91 7.66
N GLU A 72 -3.76 8.28 6.90
CA GLU A 72 -5.22 8.45 7.02
C GLU A 72 -5.78 7.93 8.35
N CYS A 73 -5.25 6.80 8.85
CA CYS A 73 -5.66 6.28 10.15
C CYS A 73 -5.18 7.20 11.27
N SER A 74 -3.93 7.68 11.19
CA SER A 74 -3.37 8.63 12.16
C SER A 74 -4.16 9.94 12.21
N ARG A 75 -4.55 10.48 11.04
CA ARG A 75 -5.46 11.65 10.95
C ARG A 75 -6.80 11.42 11.65
N ALA A 76 -7.29 10.17 11.63
CA ALA A 76 -8.51 9.75 12.30
C ALA A 76 -8.28 9.28 13.76
N GLY A 77 -7.10 9.48 14.33
CA GLY A 77 -6.78 9.08 15.71
C GLY A 77 -6.59 7.57 15.93
N ARG A 78 -6.37 6.79 14.86
CA ARG A 78 -6.21 5.34 14.90
C ARG A 78 -4.76 4.94 14.62
N VAL A 79 -4.22 4.02 15.42
CA VAL A 79 -2.88 3.45 15.22
C VAL A 79 -2.98 2.21 14.34
N VAL A 80 -2.64 2.36 13.05
CA VAL A 80 -2.65 1.24 12.09
C VAL A 80 -1.35 1.27 11.29
N ILE A 81 -0.69 0.12 11.16
CA ILE A 81 0.57 0.00 10.42
C ILE A 81 0.36 0.28 8.92
N ALA A 82 1.25 1.08 8.34
CA ALA A 82 1.34 1.28 6.90
C ALA A 82 1.93 0.04 6.22
N ARG A 83 1.33 -0.36 5.09
CA ARG A 83 1.81 -1.49 4.27
C ARG A 83 2.05 -1.09 2.82
N LEU A 84 1.54 0.05 2.40
CA LEU A 84 1.60 0.55 1.04
C LEU A 84 2.14 1.97 1.09
N VAL A 85 2.79 2.39 0.01
CA VAL A 85 3.23 3.78 -0.19
C VAL A 85 2.47 4.32 -1.38
N ASP A 86 1.95 5.52 -1.22
CA ASP A 86 1.09 6.15 -2.21
C ASP A 86 1.45 7.63 -2.38
N HIS A 87 1.22 8.15 -3.58
CA HIS A 87 1.41 9.55 -3.96
C HIS A 87 0.25 10.40 -3.41
N ILE A 88 0.54 11.44 -2.63
CA ILE A 88 -0.46 12.32 -2.01
C ILE A 88 -1.25 13.08 -3.08
N ASP A 89 -0.56 13.62 -4.09
CA ASP A 89 -1.15 14.35 -5.22
C ASP A 89 -1.77 13.44 -6.30
N GLY A 90 -1.50 12.13 -6.25
CA GLY A 90 -1.91 11.16 -7.27
C GLY A 90 -1.04 11.17 -8.54
N ASP A 91 0.00 11.99 -8.60
CA ASP A 91 0.95 12.05 -9.71
C ASP A 91 2.08 11.02 -9.51
N ALA A 92 2.01 9.95 -10.29
CA ALA A 92 2.99 8.87 -10.24
C ALA A 92 4.37 9.23 -10.85
N THR A 93 4.56 10.47 -11.31
CA THR A 93 5.87 11.00 -11.71
C THR A 93 6.60 11.70 -10.55
N ASN A 94 5.87 12.17 -9.54
CA ASN A 94 6.41 12.93 -8.43
C ASN A 94 6.80 12.03 -7.25
N ASN A 95 8.05 11.56 -7.23
CA ASN A 95 8.58 10.72 -6.15
C ASN A 95 9.27 11.52 -5.02
N GLU A 96 8.96 12.81 -4.90
CA GLU A 96 9.45 13.60 -3.78
C GLU A 96 8.96 13.04 -2.45
N ARG A 97 9.83 13.07 -1.43
CA ARG A 97 9.49 12.46 -0.15
C ARG A 97 8.26 13.09 0.51
N SER A 98 8.10 14.40 0.37
CA SER A 98 6.93 15.17 0.82
C SER A 98 5.63 14.73 0.16
N ASN A 99 5.69 14.11 -1.03
CA ASN A 99 4.54 13.63 -1.77
C ASN A 99 4.22 12.15 -1.51
N LEU A 100 5.06 11.43 -0.76
CA LEU A 100 4.84 10.00 -0.48
C LEU A 100 4.29 9.82 0.94
N GLN A 101 3.24 9.01 1.07
CA GLN A 101 2.66 8.67 2.37
C GLN A 101 2.50 7.15 2.55
N GLY A 102 2.70 6.69 3.78
CA GLY A 102 2.38 5.32 4.19
C GLY A 102 0.88 5.14 4.41
N LEU A 103 0.27 4.11 3.80
CA LEU A 103 -1.15 3.77 3.95
C LEU A 103 -1.35 2.28 4.29
N CYS A 104 -2.43 1.99 5.02
CA CYS A 104 -2.94 0.63 5.16
C CYS A 104 -3.75 0.23 3.91
N TRP A 105 -3.98 -1.07 3.72
CA TRP A 105 -4.68 -1.59 2.54
C TRP A 105 -6.09 -0.99 2.33
N PRO A 106 -6.95 -0.87 3.37
CA PRO A 106 -8.27 -0.25 3.21
C PRO A 106 -8.20 1.22 2.77
N CYS A 107 -7.34 2.02 3.39
CA CYS A 107 -7.21 3.44 3.06
C CYS A 107 -6.65 3.66 1.65
N HIS A 108 -5.65 2.87 1.25
CA HIS A 108 -5.13 2.91 -0.11
C HIS A 108 -6.21 2.52 -1.13
N SER A 109 -6.94 1.42 -0.91
CA SER A 109 -8.01 0.99 -1.80
C SER A 109 -9.11 2.04 -1.94
N ALA A 110 -9.49 2.69 -0.84
CA ALA A 110 -10.47 3.78 -0.84
C ALA A 110 -9.98 5.01 -1.63
N LYS A 111 -8.69 5.37 -1.51
CA LYS A 111 -8.09 6.46 -2.30
C LYS A 111 -8.09 6.13 -3.79
N THR A 112 -7.60 4.95 -4.18
CA THR A 112 -7.63 4.50 -5.57
C THR A 112 -9.06 4.48 -6.13
N ALA A 113 -10.05 4.03 -5.37
CA ALA A 113 -11.44 4.04 -5.80
C ALA A 113 -11.99 5.46 -6.03
N ARG A 114 -11.60 6.43 -5.20
CA ARG A 114 -11.99 7.85 -5.36
C ARG A 114 -11.35 8.51 -6.58
N GLU A 115 -10.08 8.23 -6.84
CA GLU A 115 -9.27 8.89 -7.88
C GLU A 115 -9.48 8.24 -9.25
N ASP A 116 -9.38 6.91 -9.31
CA ASP A 116 -9.47 6.17 -10.57
C ASP A 116 -10.92 5.80 -10.94
N GLY A 117 -11.88 5.98 -10.04
CA GLY A 117 -13.25 5.50 -10.22
C GLY A 117 -13.37 3.97 -10.15
N GLY A 118 -12.41 3.33 -9.48
CA GLY A 118 -12.38 1.87 -9.29
C GLY A 118 -13.71 1.35 -8.74
N PHE A 119 -14.04 0.09 -9.08
CA PHE A 119 -15.31 -0.57 -8.72
C PHE A 119 -16.58 0.04 -9.34
N GLY A 120 -16.46 0.76 -10.46
CA GLY A 120 -17.62 1.37 -11.14
C GLY A 120 -18.05 2.70 -10.54
N ASN A 121 -17.19 3.33 -9.75
CA ASN A 121 -17.45 4.64 -9.18
C ASN A 121 -17.15 5.75 -10.20
N ALA A 122 -17.96 6.81 -10.22
CA ALA A 122 -17.62 8.00 -10.98
C ALA A 122 -16.36 8.65 -10.39
N LYS A 123 -15.42 9.05 -11.25
CA LYS A 123 -14.25 9.83 -10.84
C LYS A 123 -14.74 11.15 -10.25
N ARG A 124 -14.42 11.42 -8.97
CA ARG A 124 -14.73 12.72 -8.36
C ARG A 124 -13.59 13.68 -8.66
N ALA A 125 -13.91 14.96 -8.90
CA ALA A 125 -12.89 16.01 -9.01
C ALA A 125 -12.06 16.05 -7.70
N ALA A 126 -10.74 16.12 -7.82
CA ALA A 126 -9.82 16.09 -6.69
C ALA A 126 -10.16 17.22 -5.70
N SER A 127 -10.56 16.87 -4.47
CA SER A 127 -10.66 17.84 -3.38
C SER A 127 -9.28 17.97 -2.74
N PRO A 128 -8.74 19.19 -2.53
CA PRO A 128 -7.47 19.36 -1.86
C PRO A 128 -7.61 18.88 -0.42
N VAL A 129 -6.79 17.90 -0.03
CA VAL A 129 -6.65 17.53 1.38
C VAL A 129 -5.80 18.62 2.02
N PRO A 130 -6.27 19.35 3.05
CA PRO A 130 -5.43 20.32 3.72
C PRO A 130 -4.26 19.59 4.39
N ALA A 131 -3.04 20.01 4.08
CA ALA A 131 -1.83 19.55 4.73
C ALA A 131 -1.86 19.97 6.21
N ALA A 132 -2.31 19.09 7.09
CA ALA A 132 -2.17 19.26 8.52
C ALA A 132 -0.76 18.80 8.97
N PRO A 133 -0.15 19.48 9.95
CA PRO A 133 1.25 19.28 10.30
C PRO A 133 1.50 17.87 10.84
N VAL A 134 2.54 17.22 10.32
CA VAL A 134 3.04 15.95 10.86
C VAL A 134 3.46 16.21 12.31
N GLN A 135 2.82 15.54 13.27
CA GLN A 135 3.28 15.58 14.65
C GLN A 135 4.52 14.68 14.73
N THR A 136 5.70 15.30 14.68
CA THR A 136 6.95 14.65 15.09
C THR A 136 6.75 14.14 16.51
N VAL A 137 6.77 12.82 16.69
CA VAL A 137 6.80 12.23 18.03
C VAL A 137 8.07 12.73 18.72
N ALA A 138 7.88 13.59 19.72
CA ALA A 138 8.96 14.09 20.54
C ALA A 138 9.64 12.92 21.26
N ASN A 139 10.97 12.97 21.31
CA ASN A 139 11.85 12.06 22.02
C ASN A 139 11.29 11.67 23.40
N VAL A 140 11.28 10.37 23.70
CA VAL A 140 11.14 9.86 25.06
C VAL A 140 12.35 10.37 25.85
N GLY A 141 12.14 11.40 26.65
CA GLY A 141 13.15 12.01 27.49
C GLY A 141 13.75 10.99 28.47
N GLU A 142 15.07 10.87 28.44
CA GLU A 142 15.87 10.37 29.55
C GLU A 142 15.53 11.17 30.80
N ASN A 143 14.88 10.54 31.77
CA ASN A 143 14.81 11.08 33.12
C ASN A 143 15.14 9.96 34.11
N ARG A 144 16.43 9.76 34.34
CA ARG A 144 16.99 8.83 35.35
C ARG A 144 17.69 9.58 36.49
N SER A 145 17.26 10.79 36.78
CA SER A 145 17.79 11.60 37.88
C SER A 145 16.84 11.57 39.07
N ASN A 146 16.70 10.41 39.71
CA ASN A 146 16.41 10.35 41.15
C ASN A 146 16.62 8.92 41.69
N LEU A 147 17.85 8.63 42.11
CA LEU A 147 18.14 7.53 43.03
C LEU A 147 18.77 8.16 44.28
N PRO A 148 18.15 8.00 45.47
CA PRO A 148 18.74 8.50 46.70
C PRO A 148 19.99 7.70 47.06
N SER A 149 21.04 8.44 47.35
CA SER A 149 22.33 7.97 47.83
C SER A 149 22.21 7.49 49.28
N GLU A 150 22.25 6.17 49.53
CA GLU A 150 22.65 5.64 50.82
C GLU A 150 23.62 4.48 50.66
N GLY A 151 24.79 4.63 51.27
CA GLY A 151 25.89 3.70 51.17
C GLY A 151 25.70 2.46 52.02
N ARG A 152 26.17 1.31 51.51
CA ARG A 152 26.81 0.32 52.37
C ARG A 152 27.76 -0.56 51.57
N ARG A 153 29.05 -0.37 51.84
CA ARG A 153 30.13 -1.29 51.45
C ARG A 153 29.80 -2.68 51.98
N ARG A 154 29.73 -3.69 51.11
CA ARG A 154 30.05 -5.08 51.47
C ARG A 154 30.87 -5.70 50.35
N ARG A 155 32.18 -5.80 50.58
CA ARG A 155 33.07 -6.75 49.90
C ARG A 155 32.44 -8.13 50.03
N PHE A 156 32.13 -8.78 48.92
CA PHE A 156 31.95 -10.22 48.88
C PHE A 156 33.01 -10.83 47.98
N LEU A 157 33.72 -11.78 48.58
CA LEU A 157 34.89 -12.47 48.08
C LEU A 157 34.56 -13.27 46.81
N ALA A 158 35.48 -13.24 45.86
CA ALA A 158 35.47 -14.10 44.69
C ALA A 158 35.63 -15.56 45.09
N THR A 159 34.59 -16.37 44.91
CA THR A 159 34.70 -17.84 44.92
C THR A 159 34.71 -18.34 43.48
N LYS A 160 35.87 -18.83 43.05
CA LYS A 160 36.05 -19.66 41.86
C LYS A 160 35.15 -20.91 41.97
N GLY A 161 34.51 -21.32 40.88
CA GLY A 161 34.04 -22.71 40.80
C GLY A 161 33.00 -23.04 39.74
N ARG A 162 33.50 -23.63 38.64
CA ARG A 162 32.99 -24.85 37.97
C ARG A 162 31.60 -24.82 37.30
N GLY A 163 31.64 -24.98 35.97
CA GLY A 163 30.99 -26.12 35.30
C GLY A 163 29.69 -25.85 34.56
N CYS A 164 29.76 -25.78 33.23
CA CYS A 164 28.64 -26.03 32.33
C CYS A 164 28.24 -27.52 32.36
N PRO A 165 26.94 -27.84 32.22
CA PRO A 165 26.52 -28.99 31.44
C PRO A 165 25.71 -28.55 30.23
N LYS A 166 26.08 -29.11 29.07
CA LYS A 166 25.27 -29.10 27.85
C LYS A 166 24.14 -30.12 28.00
N VAL A 167 22.95 -29.75 27.57
CA VAL A 167 21.96 -30.66 26.97
C VAL A 167 21.40 -29.99 25.72
#